data_AF-A0A1V9YXS1-F1
#
_entry.id   AF-A0A1V9YXS1-F1
#
_cell.length_a   1.000
_cell.length_b   1.000
_cell.length_c   1.000
_cell.angle_alpha   90.00
_cell.angle_beta   90.00
_cell.angle_gamma   90.00
#
_symmetry.space_group_name_H-M   'P 1'
#
loop_
_entity.id
_entity.type
_entity.pdbx_description
1 polymer ?
#
loop_
_entity_poly.entity_id
_entity_poly.type
_entity_poly.pdbx_seq_one_letter_code
_entity_poly.pdbx_strand_id
1 'polypeptide(L)'
;MSYTLYAPQAGSRAFKILIAAEYNGVDLNVPEKFVMGVDNKTPEFLALNPLGKVPVLATPEGPIYESNAIARYVARLRADTGLTGKTFYESGQVDQWVDFVTNEMETPLAALMYPIFGYAKYNHDVHLKALEDIKKSLQILENHLLLRTYFVGEAITLADICVFGALIYPFKFIFDKDFRKPYSNLSRWFSTVANQPEFAAIVGDVPLCDVATVADGAPTKEVKKAAAAPKKEKKEAAPKDDDEFEAPKEKKAEHPLAVLNRESPASMKIDDWKVCYSNTKPLSKAMEWLWANVDLKDYSFWFMKYNYNEENKKMFMTCNAVGGFIQRSDAMRKFSFGVMDVLGAEGGLIEIVGCWMFRGQSVEHMLEANPDAEYYTWTKVENLDDATKARIAAYWCNEDDLEGKPIADGKVFK
;
A
#
# COMPACT_ATOMS: atom_id res chain seq x y z
N MET A 1 26.11 -14.69 33.75
CA MET A 1 25.30 -15.41 32.74
C MET A 1 25.39 -14.58 31.48
N SER A 2 26.23 -14.96 30.52
CA SER A 2 26.51 -14.11 29.36
C SER A 2 25.59 -14.48 28.20
N TYR A 3 24.72 -13.56 27.82
CA TYR A 3 23.99 -13.65 26.55
C TYR A 3 24.93 -13.16 25.44
N THR A 4 25.12 -13.96 24.38
CA THR A 4 25.92 -13.55 23.22
C THR A 4 25.05 -13.49 21.98
N LEU A 5 24.95 -12.32 21.35
CA LEU A 5 24.19 -12.09 20.14
C LEU A 5 25.14 -12.09 18.93
N TYR A 6 25.07 -13.14 18.13
CA TYR A 6 25.78 -13.22 16.85
C TYR A 6 24.95 -12.53 15.76
N ALA A 7 25.44 -11.41 15.26
CA ALA A 7 24.82 -10.67 14.18
C ALA A 7 25.85 -9.81 13.42
N PRO A 8 25.62 -9.50 12.13
CA PRO A 8 26.42 -8.53 11.41
C PRO A 8 26.18 -7.13 11.98
N GLN A 9 27.23 -6.31 11.96
CA GLN A 9 27.15 -4.91 12.39
C GLN A 9 26.09 -4.15 11.56
N ALA A 10 25.36 -3.27 12.23
CA ALA A 10 24.25 -2.50 11.65
C ALA A 10 23.14 -3.33 10.98
N GLY A 11 22.94 -4.61 11.33
CA GLY A 11 21.82 -5.39 10.80
C GLY A 11 20.47 -4.89 11.35
N SER A 12 19.51 -4.56 10.48
CA SER A 12 18.16 -4.12 10.91
C SER A 12 17.46 -5.15 11.80
N ARG A 13 17.66 -6.45 11.52
CA ARG A 13 17.15 -7.55 12.33
C ARG A 13 17.81 -7.65 13.71
N ALA A 14 19.03 -7.16 13.87
CA ALA A 14 19.74 -7.11 15.14
C ALA A 14 19.29 -5.90 15.97
N PHE A 15 19.01 -4.75 15.34
CA PHE A 15 18.56 -3.54 16.03
C PHE A 15 17.33 -3.79 16.91
N LYS A 16 16.33 -4.55 16.44
CA LYS A 16 15.15 -4.84 17.28
C LYS A 16 15.47 -5.62 18.56
N ILE A 17 16.51 -6.47 18.52
CA ILE A 17 16.95 -7.23 19.69
C ILE A 17 17.72 -6.32 20.64
N LEU A 18 18.64 -5.53 20.09
CA LEU A 18 19.49 -4.61 20.85
C LEU A 18 18.69 -3.48 21.51
N ILE A 19 17.71 -2.91 20.80
CA ILE A 19 16.81 -1.89 21.37
C ILE A 19 15.97 -2.50 22.49
N ALA A 20 15.42 -3.71 22.29
CA ALA A 20 14.67 -4.39 23.36
C ALA A 20 15.56 -4.71 24.58
N ALA A 21 16.83 -5.04 24.35
CA ALA A 21 17.80 -5.26 25.42
C ALA A 21 18.10 -3.97 26.18
N GLU A 22 18.26 -2.84 25.48
CA GLU A 22 18.50 -1.53 26.07
C GLU A 22 17.32 -1.10 26.97
N TYR A 23 16.08 -1.19 26.49
CA TYR A 23 14.87 -0.93 27.30
C TYR A 23 14.78 -1.82 28.54
N ASN A 24 15.28 -3.05 28.45
CA ASN A 24 15.25 -4.01 29.54
C ASN A 24 16.49 -3.96 30.45
N GLY A 25 17.50 -3.15 30.12
CA GLY A 25 18.80 -3.17 30.81
C GLY A 25 19.46 -4.56 30.77
N VAL A 26 19.27 -5.31 29.69
CA VAL A 26 19.87 -6.64 29.49
C VAL A 26 21.17 -6.47 28.72
N ASP A 27 22.28 -6.85 29.35
CA ASP A 27 23.59 -6.83 28.71
C ASP A 27 23.73 -7.98 27.69
N LEU A 28 23.99 -7.62 26.43
CA LEU A 28 24.21 -8.55 25.34
C LEU A 28 25.64 -8.38 24.83
N ASN A 29 26.45 -9.44 24.92
CA ASN A 29 27.74 -9.47 24.26
C ASN A 29 27.54 -9.61 22.75
N VAL A 30 27.92 -8.59 21.98
CA VAL A 30 27.88 -8.62 20.51
C VAL A 30 29.31 -8.72 20.00
N PRO A 31 29.75 -9.87 19.44
CA PRO A 31 31.10 -10.00 18.91
C PRO A 31 31.38 -8.95 17.83
N GLU A 32 32.44 -8.15 18.00
CA GLU A 32 32.79 -7.05 17.08
C GLU A 32 33.07 -7.55 15.65
N LYS A 33 33.57 -8.78 15.52
CA LYS A 33 33.99 -9.39 14.25
C LYS A 33 33.13 -10.61 13.95
N PHE A 34 31.97 -10.38 13.34
CA PHE A 34 31.18 -11.42 12.68
C PHE A 34 31.12 -11.16 11.18
N VAL A 35 31.71 -12.06 10.39
CA VAL A 35 31.83 -11.99 8.94
C VAL A 35 30.82 -12.95 8.31
N MET A 36 29.74 -12.38 7.78
CA MET A 36 28.74 -13.12 7.02
C MET A 36 29.36 -13.76 5.78
N GLY A 37 29.06 -15.04 5.55
CA GLY A 37 29.64 -15.88 4.50
C GLY A 37 30.84 -16.72 4.92
N VAL A 38 31.45 -16.41 6.07
CA VAL A 38 32.60 -17.12 6.66
C VAL A 38 32.20 -17.75 7.98
N ASP A 39 31.94 -16.93 9.01
CA ASP A 39 31.70 -17.41 10.38
C ASP A 39 30.40 -18.23 10.46
N ASN A 40 29.36 -17.80 9.73
CA ASN A 40 28.06 -18.47 9.71
C ASN A 40 28.06 -19.84 8.99
N LYS A 41 29.17 -20.23 8.36
CA LYS A 41 29.34 -21.53 7.69
C LYS A 41 30.21 -22.51 8.48
N THR A 42 30.79 -22.07 9.59
CA THR A 42 31.62 -22.93 10.45
C THR A 42 30.76 -24.02 11.10
N PRO A 43 31.28 -25.24 11.32
CA PRO A 43 30.57 -26.28 12.05
C PRO A 43 30.08 -25.82 13.43
N GLU A 44 30.87 -24.99 14.11
CA GLU A 44 30.56 -24.44 15.42
C GLU A 44 29.33 -23.52 15.36
N PHE A 45 29.23 -22.66 14.35
CA PHE A 45 28.06 -21.80 14.18
C PHE A 45 26.83 -22.58 13.70
N LEU A 46 27.01 -23.55 12.81
CA LEU A 46 25.91 -24.40 12.32
C LEU A 46 25.32 -25.28 13.43
N ALA A 47 26.10 -25.60 14.47
CA ALA A 47 25.59 -26.24 15.68
C ALA A 47 24.68 -25.32 16.50
N LEU A 48 24.85 -23.99 16.40
CA LEU A 48 23.96 -23.01 17.04
C LEU A 48 22.69 -22.76 16.20
N ASN A 49 22.84 -22.63 14.89
CA ASN A 49 21.72 -22.48 13.96
C ASN A 49 21.98 -23.28 12.68
N PRO A 50 21.25 -24.39 12.45
CA PRO A 50 21.48 -25.25 11.29
C PRO A 50 21.16 -24.57 9.95
N LEU A 51 20.44 -23.43 9.96
CA LEU A 51 20.18 -22.63 8.76
C LEU A 51 21.38 -21.76 8.35
N GLY A 52 22.40 -21.63 9.20
CA GLY A 52 23.53 -20.73 8.98
C GLY A 52 23.12 -19.25 8.85
N LYS A 53 21.97 -18.89 9.44
CA LYS A 53 21.42 -17.52 9.41
C LYS A 53 21.71 -16.78 10.70
N VAL A 54 21.65 -15.46 10.60
CA VAL A 54 21.78 -14.50 11.70
C VAL A 54 20.53 -13.62 11.75
N PRO A 55 20.15 -13.11 12.93
CA PRO A 55 20.84 -13.23 14.23
C PRO A 55 20.63 -14.58 14.94
N VAL A 56 21.54 -14.91 15.86
CA VAL A 56 21.45 -16.03 16.81
C VAL A 56 21.83 -15.54 18.20
N LEU A 57 21.02 -15.85 19.21
CA LEU A 57 21.33 -15.58 20.61
C LEU A 57 21.77 -16.87 21.29
N ALA A 58 23.00 -16.93 21.76
CA ALA A 58 23.45 -17.99 22.66
C ALA A 58 23.07 -17.63 24.10
N THR A 59 22.30 -18.52 24.75
CA THR A 59 21.93 -18.41 26.17
C THR A 59 22.57 -19.56 26.97
N PRO A 60 22.54 -19.51 28.31
CA PRO A 60 22.97 -20.63 29.14
C PRO A 60 22.21 -21.95 28.89
N GLU A 61 20.96 -21.88 28.42
CA GLU A 61 20.09 -23.03 28.14
C GLU A 61 20.26 -23.55 26.70
N GLY A 62 20.80 -22.75 25.79
CA GLY A 62 21.01 -23.11 24.39
C GLY A 62 20.83 -21.93 23.43
N PRO A 63 20.97 -22.17 22.12
CA PRO A 63 20.78 -21.14 21.12
C PRO A 63 19.30 -20.87 20.84
N ILE A 64 18.98 -19.60 20.58
CA ILE A 64 17.70 -19.14 20.03
C ILE A 64 18.01 -18.45 18.70
N TYR A 65 17.38 -18.90 17.62
CA TYR A 65 17.45 -18.27 16.30
C TYR A 65 16.07 -17.76 15.88
N GLU A 66 16.01 -17.04 14.76
CA GLU A 66 14.91 -16.15 14.34
C GLU A 66 14.82 -14.85 15.14
N SER A 67 14.99 -13.74 14.42
CA SER A 67 15.13 -12.41 15.04
C SER A 67 13.92 -11.97 15.89
N ASN A 68 12.69 -12.34 15.49
CA ASN A 68 11.49 -12.05 16.29
C ASN A 68 11.41 -12.92 17.55
N ALA A 69 11.84 -14.18 17.47
CA ALA A 69 11.87 -15.07 18.62
C ALA A 69 12.89 -14.59 19.66
N ILE A 70 14.07 -14.17 19.20
CA ILE A 70 15.11 -13.59 20.06
C ILE A 70 14.60 -12.29 20.70
N ALA A 71 14.00 -11.37 19.93
CA ALA A 71 13.49 -10.11 20.46
C ALA A 71 12.40 -10.34 21.52
N ARG A 72 11.47 -11.29 21.29
CA ARG A 72 10.47 -11.71 22.29
C ARG A 72 11.12 -12.32 23.53
N TYR A 73 12.14 -13.16 23.38
CA TYR A 73 12.87 -13.73 24.52
C TYR A 73 13.51 -12.63 25.37
N VAL A 74 14.27 -11.72 24.75
CA VAL A 74 14.91 -10.60 25.44
C VAL A 74 13.88 -9.69 26.12
N ALA A 75 12.76 -9.39 25.45
CA ALA A 75 11.67 -8.61 26.03
C ALA A 75 11.07 -9.28 27.28
N ARG A 76 10.90 -10.61 27.25
CA ARG A 76 10.33 -11.39 28.36
C ARG A 76 11.27 -11.53 29.57
N LEU A 77 12.59 -11.31 29.42
CA LEU A 77 13.52 -11.31 30.56
C LEU A 77 13.17 -10.24 31.60
N ARG A 78 12.50 -9.15 31.18
CA ARG A 78 11.98 -8.09 32.05
C ARG A 78 10.52 -7.77 31.70
N ALA A 79 9.61 -8.64 32.09
CA ALA A 79 8.17 -8.44 31.85
C ALA A 79 7.63 -7.13 32.48
N ASP A 80 8.30 -6.62 33.52
CA ASP A 80 7.94 -5.39 34.23
C ASP A 80 8.12 -4.11 33.39
N THR A 81 8.93 -4.14 32.33
CA THR A 81 9.09 -2.99 31.40
C THR A 81 7.92 -2.86 30.44
N GLY A 82 7.11 -3.92 30.28
CA GLY A 82 5.90 -3.89 29.46
C GLY A 82 6.14 -3.98 27.94
N LEU A 83 7.35 -4.33 27.49
CA LEU A 83 7.65 -4.46 26.05
C LEU A 83 6.79 -5.49 25.31
N THR A 84 6.23 -6.46 26.02
CA THR A 84 5.30 -7.47 25.48
C THR A 84 3.83 -7.11 25.72
N GLY A 85 3.51 -5.86 26.06
CA GLY A 85 2.18 -5.44 26.51
C GLY A 85 1.94 -5.73 27.99
N LYS A 86 1.00 -4.99 28.60
CA LYS A 86 0.65 -5.08 30.02
C LYS A 86 -0.50 -6.04 30.32
N THR A 87 -1.23 -6.44 29.28
CA THR A 87 -2.36 -7.38 29.38
C THR A 87 -2.21 -8.48 28.34
N PHE A 88 -2.95 -9.58 28.52
CA PHE A 88 -2.99 -10.66 27.54
C PHE A 88 -3.48 -10.16 26.17
N TYR A 89 -4.44 -9.23 26.16
CA TYR A 89 -4.92 -8.60 24.94
C TYR A 89 -3.83 -7.76 24.25
N GLU A 90 -3.13 -6.91 25.01
CA GLU A 90 -2.02 -6.11 24.46
C GLU A 90 -0.89 -6.99 23.95
N SER A 91 -0.56 -8.10 24.62
CA SER A 91 0.43 -9.06 24.10
C SER A 91 0.02 -9.64 22.75
N GLY A 92 -1.27 -9.95 22.56
CA GLY A 92 -1.78 -10.37 21.26
C GLY A 92 -1.68 -9.28 20.19
N GLN A 93 -1.91 -8.01 20.55
CA GLN A 93 -1.72 -6.88 19.64
C GLN A 93 -0.24 -6.64 19.31
N VAL A 94 0.67 -6.85 20.26
CA VAL A 94 2.12 -6.80 20.00
C VAL A 94 2.50 -7.86 18.99
N ASP A 95 2.06 -9.10 19.20
CA ASP A 95 2.31 -10.21 18.26
C ASP A 95 1.71 -9.93 16.88
N GLN A 96 0.50 -9.36 16.81
CA GLN A 96 -0.12 -8.94 15.56
C GLN A 96 0.79 -8.03 14.74
N TRP A 97 1.40 -7.01 15.36
CA TRP A 97 2.27 -6.07 14.63
C TRP A 97 3.63 -6.66 14.27
N VAL A 98 4.20 -7.51 15.14
CA VAL A 98 5.44 -8.24 14.82
C VAL A 98 5.24 -9.16 13.62
N ASP A 99 4.10 -9.86 13.57
CA ASP A 99 3.78 -10.77 12.47
C ASP A 99 3.35 -9.99 11.21
N PHE A 100 2.65 -8.85 11.36
CA PHE A 100 2.36 -7.93 10.24
C PHE A 100 3.64 -7.47 9.54
N VAL A 101 4.67 -7.08 10.30
CA VAL A 101 5.97 -6.72 9.71
C VAL A 101 6.55 -7.88 8.91
N THR A 102 6.52 -9.09 9.49
CA THR A 102 7.08 -10.29 8.87
C THR A 102 6.38 -10.65 7.57
N ASN A 103 5.05 -10.63 7.56
CA ASN A 103 4.23 -11.14 6.47
C ASN A 103 3.97 -10.08 5.39
N GLU A 104 3.78 -8.82 5.78
CA GLU A 104 3.32 -7.75 4.88
C GLU A 104 4.41 -6.74 4.50
N MET A 105 5.55 -6.72 5.19
CA MET A 105 6.59 -5.70 4.97
C MET A 105 7.96 -6.27 4.63
N GLU A 106 8.44 -7.32 5.31
CA GLU A 106 9.83 -7.77 5.12
C GLU A 106 10.14 -8.20 3.67
N THR A 107 9.23 -8.93 3.02
CA THR A 107 9.41 -9.38 1.63
C THR A 107 9.47 -8.22 0.63
N PRO A 108 8.47 -7.30 0.56
CA PRO A 108 8.56 -6.17 -0.36
C PRO A 108 9.73 -5.24 -0.01
N LEU A 109 10.03 -5.00 1.27
CA LEU A 109 11.18 -4.19 1.65
C LEU A 109 12.51 -4.81 1.22
N ALA A 110 12.68 -6.13 1.35
CA ALA A 110 13.86 -6.83 0.85
C ALA A 110 14.00 -6.68 -0.67
N ALA A 111 12.91 -6.81 -1.43
CA ALA A 111 12.91 -6.62 -2.88
C ALA A 111 13.31 -5.20 -3.32
N LEU A 112 13.02 -4.18 -2.51
CA LEU A 112 13.44 -2.80 -2.76
C LEU A 112 14.90 -2.54 -2.34
N MET A 113 15.30 -3.06 -1.18
CA MET A 113 16.60 -2.74 -0.56
C MET A 113 17.76 -3.60 -1.08
N TYR A 114 17.54 -4.88 -1.36
CA TYR A 114 18.61 -5.81 -1.73
C TYR A 114 19.33 -5.41 -3.04
N PRO A 115 18.64 -4.90 -4.07
CA PRO A 115 19.31 -4.35 -5.24
C PRO A 115 20.21 -3.14 -4.93
N ILE A 116 19.80 -2.28 -4.00
CA ILE A 116 20.60 -1.11 -3.57
C ILE A 116 21.86 -1.56 -2.83
N PHE A 117 21.76 -2.62 -2.02
CA PHE A 117 22.89 -3.17 -1.28
C PHE A 117 23.74 -4.18 -2.06
N GLY A 118 23.40 -4.45 -3.33
CA GLY A 118 24.11 -5.40 -4.17
C GLY A 118 23.89 -6.88 -3.81
N TYR A 119 22.89 -7.19 -2.98
CA TYR A 119 22.52 -8.58 -2.62
C TYR A 119 21.63 -9.24 -3.67
N ALA A 120 21.00 -8.46 -4.53
CA ALA A 120 20.20 -8.95 -5.66
C ALA A 120 20.42 -8.04 -6.88
N LYS A 121 20.10 -8.53 -8.08
CA LYS A 121 20.05 -7.67 -9.28
C LYS A 121 18.72 -6.91 -9.30
N TYR A 122 18.74 -5.68 -9.80
CA TYR A 122 17.51 -4.92 -10.03
C TYR A 122 16.61 -5.64 -11.05
N ASN A 123 15.32 -5.75 -10.71
CA ASN A 123 14.27 -6.23 -11.61
C ASN A 123 13.10 -5.24 -11.51
N HIS A 124 12.72 -4.67 -12.65
CA HIS A 124 11.72 -3.60 -12.71
C HIS A 124 10.33 -4.03 -12.23
N ASP A 125 9.83 -5.18 -12.69
CA ASP A 125 8.49 -5.66 -12.34
C ASP A 125 8.40 -6.04 -10.85
N VAL A 126 9.46 -6.69 -10.34
CA VAL A 126 9.57 -7.01 -8.90
C VAL A 126 9.64 -5.72 -8.07
N HIS A 127 10.39 -4.71 -8.51
CA HIS A 127 10.49 -3.42 -7.83
C HIS A 127 9.14 -2.70 -7.80
N LEU A 128 8.43 -2.62 -8.93
CA LEU A 128 7.10 -2.00 -9.01
C LEU A 128 6.10 -2.71 -8.11
N LYS A 129 6.09 -4.05 -8.10
CA LYS A 129 5.21 -4.82 -7.24
C LYS A 129 5.52 -4.59 -5.76
N ALA A 130 6.80 -4.62 -5.41
CA ALA A 130 7.24 -4.36 -4.05
C ALA A 130 6.89 -2.94 -3.57
N LEU A 131 6.98 -1.93 -4.45
CA LEU A 131 6.51 -0.57 -4.17
C LEU A 131 4.99 -0.50 -3.95
N GLU A 132 4.20 -1.23 -4.72
CA GLU A 132 2.75 -1.29 -4.56
C GLU A 132 2.38 -1.92 -3.22
N ASP A 133 2.98 -3.07 -2.91
CA ASP A 133 2.69 -3.82 -1.69
C ASP A 133 3.13 -3.06 -0.44
N ILE A 134 4.32 -2.45 -0.45
CA ILE A 134 4.75 -1.66 0.70
C ILE A 134 3.85 -0.43 0.92
N LYS A 135 3.39 0.24 -0.14
CA LYS A 135 2.48 1.39 0.00
C LYS A 135 1.16 1.02 0.68
N LYS A 136 0.64 -0.19 0.41
CA LYS A 136 -0.54 -0.73 1.10
C LYS A 136 -0.26 -0.92 2.59
N SER A 137 0.85 -1.57 2.93
CA SER A 137 1.25 -1.80 4.32
C SER A 137 1.48 -0.48 5.07
N LEU A 138 2.16 0.50 4.45
CA LEU A 138 2.38 1.83 5.05
C LEU A 138 1.06 2.59 5.27
N GLN A 139 0.07 2.45 4.40
CA GLN A 139 -1.24 3.08 4.59
C GLN A 139 -1.98 2.50 5.80
N ILE A 140 -1.83 1.20 6.07
CA ILE A 140 -2.38 0.57 7.28
C ILE A 140 -1.73 1.16 8.53
N LEU A 141 -0.40 1.30 8.53
CA LEU A 141 0.33 1.93 9.64
C LEU A 141 -0.08 3.40 9.83
N GLU A 142 -0.16 4.17 8.76
CA GLU A 142 -0.59 5.57 8.77
C GLU A 142 -1.96 5.74 9.42
N ASN A 143 -2.93 4.92 9.01
CA ASN A 143 -4.29 4.96 9.55
C ASN A 143 -4.33 4.54 11.02
N HIS A 144 -3.56 3.51 11.40
CA HIS A 144 -3.49 3.06 12.79
C HIS A 144 -2.94 4.14 13.72
N LEU A 145 -1.97 4.92 13.24
CA LEU A 145 -1.26 5.96 13.99
C LEU A 145 -1.97 7.32 14.02
N LEU A 146 -3.12 7.47 13.35
CA LEU A 146 -3.87 8.73 13.29
C LEU A 146 -4.21 9.29 14.67
N LEU A 147 -4.66 8.43 15.58
CA LEU A 147 -5.05 8.80 16.96
C LEU A 147 -4.19 8.13 18.02
N ARG A 148 -3.03 7.58 17.65
CA ARG A 148 -2.17 6.81 18.55
C ARG A 148 -0.73 7.32 18.51
N THR A 149 -0.13 7.42 19.69
CA THR A 149 1.30 7.76 19.83
C THR A 149 2.17 6.58 19.44
N TYR A 150 1.82 5.37 19.88
CA TYR A 150 2.53 4.11 19.66
C TYR A 150 1.60 3.01 19.12
N PHE A 151 2.14 1.86 18.74
CA PHE A 151 1.35 0.81 18.11
C PHE A 151 0.40 0.07 19.07
N VAL A 152 0.79 -0.12 20.33
CA VAL A 152 0.00 -0.87 21.33
C VAL A 152 0.00 -0.12 22.66
N GLY A 153 -1.18 0.12 23.21
CA GLY A 153 -1.34 0.92 24.42
C GLY A 153 -0.81 2.36 24.24
N GLU A 154 -0.22 2.92 25.29
CA GLU A 154 0.32 4.28 25.33
C GLU A 154 1.83 4.32 25.63
N ALA A 155 2.54 3.24 25.31
CA ALA A 155 4.00 3.12 25.51
C ALA A 155 4.66 2.32 24.39
N ILE A 156 5.98 2.42 24.29
CA ILE A 156 6.77 1.62 23.34
C ILE A 156 6.69 0.15 23.72
N THR A 157 6.42 -0.67 22.72
CA THR A 157 6.44 -2.12 22.82
C THR A 157 7.32 -2.72 21.73
N LEU A 158 7.47 -4.05 21.72
CA LEU A 158 8.09 -4.76 20.60
C LEU A 158 7.39 -4.47 19.26
N ALA A 159 6.12 -4.06 19.24
CA ALA A 159 5.46 -3.64 18.01
C ALA A 159 6.19 -2.45 17.39
N ASP A 160 6.42 -1.39 18.18
CA ASP A 160 7.12 -0.20 17.72
C ASP A 160 8.56 -0.50 17.31
N ILE A 161 9.27 -1.29 18.13
CA ILE A 161 10.66 -1.69 17.88
C ILE A 161 10.78 -2.47 16.55
N CYS A 162 9.87 -3.41 16.29
CA CYS A 162 9.89 -4.22 15.06
C CYS A 162 9.51 -3.42 13.83
N VAL A 163 8.46 -2.58 13.90
CA VAL A 163 8.07 -1.69 12.79
C VAL A 163 9.21 -0.72 12.49
N PHE A 164 9.86 -0.18 13.51
CA PHE A 164 10.99 0.74 13.36
C PHE A 164 12.17 0.05 12.70
N GLY A 165 12.53 -1.15 13.17
CA GLY A 165 13.60 -1.96 12.60
C GLY A 165 13.38 -2.27 11.12
N ALA A 166 12.13 -2.49 10.69
CA ALA A 166 11.80 -2.68 9.27
C ALA A 166 11.95 -1.39 8.47
N LEU A 167 11.60 -0.24 9.05
CA LEU A 167 11.52 1.04 8.37
C LEU A 167 12.80 1.88 8.40
N ILE A 168 13.76 1.58 9.28
CA ILE A 168 14.97 2.40 9.45
C ILE A 168 15.74 2.61 8.15
N TYR A 169 15.99 1.55 7.39
CA TYR A 169 16.73 1.64 6.13
C TYR A 169 15.90 2.20 4.98
N PRO A 170 14.62 1.83 4.80
CA PRO A 170 13.75 2.51 3.88
C PRO A 170 13.70 4.03 4.10
N PHE A 171 13.59 4.51 5.34
CA PHE A 171 13.62 5.95 5.65
C PHE A 171 14.99 6.60 5.39
N LYS A 172 16.10 5.87 5.57
CA LYS A 172 17.46 6.34 5.26
C LYS A 172 17.78 6.37 3.77
N PHE A 173 17.15 5.53 2.96
CA PHE A 173 17.59 5.30 1.58
C PHE A 173 16.50 5.45 0.52
N ILE A 174 15.25 5.05 0.74
CA ILE A 174 14.24 4.94 -0.33
C ILE A 174 13.09 5.94 -0.15
N PHE A 175 12.61 6.14 1.08
CA PHE A 175 11.44 6.95 1.37
C PHE A 175 11.81 8.42 1.46
N ASP A 176 12.01 9.03 0.30
CA ASP A 176 12.31 10.44 0.17
C ASP A 176 11.16 11.34 0.65
N LYS A 177 11.40 12.66 0.60
CA LYS A 177 10.41 13.63 1.07
C LYS A 177 9.07 13.51 0.35
N ASP A 178 9.06 13.21 -0.95
CA ASP A 178 7.83 13.11 -1.74
C ASP A 178 7.09 11.81 -1.43
N PHE A 179 7.82 10.70 -1.29
CA PHE A 179 7.25 9.42 -0.89
C PHE A 179 6.59 9.49 0.50
N ARG A 180 7.18 10.24 1.43
CA ARG A 180 6.67 10.36 2.82
C ARG A 180 5.47 11.30 2.98
N LYS A 181 5.18 12.18 2.02
CA LYS A 181 4.08 13.15 2.08
C LYS A 181 2.73 12.57 2.53
N PRO A 182 2.23 11.44 1.98
CA PRO A 182 0.95 10.86 2.39
C PRO A 182 1.00 10.13 3.75
N TYR A 183 2.19 9.93 4.33
CA TYR A 183 2.41 9.13 5.53
C TYR A 183 2.88 10.02 6.70
N SER A 184 2.07 11.04 7.02
CA SER A 184 2.43 12.07 7.99
C SER A 184 2.45 11.53 9.44
N ASN A 185 1.47 10.69 9.81
CA ASN A 185 1.40 10.08 11.14
C ASN A 185 2.51 9.06 11.33
N LEU A 186 2.81 8.28 10.30
CA LEU A 186 3.93 7.34 10.31
C LEU A 186 5.27 8.08 10.40
N SER A 187 5.45 9.16 9.65
CA SER A 187 6.67 9.98 9.72
C SER A 187 6.85 10.61 11.10
N ARG A 188 5.76 11.12 11.70
CA ARG A 188 5.74 11.63 13.08
C ARG A 188 6.13 10.55 14.09
N TRP A 189 5.49 9.38 14.02
CA TRP A 189 5.80 8.24 14.89
C TRP A 189 7.27 7.80 14.72
N PHE A 190 7.76 7.67 13.49
CA PHE A 190 9.13 7.26 13.21
C PHE A 190 10.14 8.22 13.83
N SER A 191 9.95 9.53 13.65
CA SER A 191 10.78 10.54 14.30
C SER A 191 10.67 10.50 15.83
N THR A 192 9.48 10.27 16.38
CA THR A 192 9.27 10.18 17.84
C THR A 192 10.05 9.02 18.45
N VAL A 193 10.00 7.86 17.80
CA VAL A 193 10.67 6.63 18.25
C VAL A 193 12.18 6.68 18.02
N ALA A 194 12.63 7.17 16.87
CA ALA A 194 14.06 7.29 16.55
C ALA A 194 14.82 8.18 17.56
N ASN A 195 14.14 9.18 18.13
CA ASN A 195 14.73 10.12 19.09
C ASN A 195 14.61 9.66 20.55
N GLN A 196 14.07 8.48 20.82
CA GLN A 196 14.13 7.93 22.18
C GLN A 196 15.57 7.54 22.53
N PRO A 197 16.03 7.76 23.77
CA PRO A 197 17.40 7.46 24.18
C PRO A 197 17.82 6.03 23.87
N GLU A 198 16.94 5.05 24.10
CA GLU A 198 17.23 3.63 23.91
C GLU A 198 17.36 3.26 22.42
N PHE A 199 16.60 3.92 21.54
CA PHE A 199 16.75 3.76 20.10
C PHE A 199 18.05 4.41 19.64
N ALA A 200 18.27 5.66 19.99
CA ALA A 200 19.45 6.44 19.59
C ALA A 200 20.76 5.80 20.08
N ALA A 201 20.77 5.18 21.27
CA ALA A 201 21.92 4.45 21.80
C ALA A 201 22.37 3.29 20.88
N ILE A 202 21.41 2.64 20.21
CA ILE A 202 21.67 1.47 19.36
C ILE A 202 21.87 1.83 17.90
N VAL A 203 21.02 2.70 17.34
CA VAL A 203 21.03 2.99 15.90
C VAL A 203 21.75 4.28 15.52
N GLY A 204 22.14 5.07 16.52
CA GLY A 204 22.73 6.39 16.34
C GLY A 204 21.78 7.37 15.66
N ASP A 205 22.34 8.34 14.95
CA ASP A 205 21.55 9.28 14.16
C ASP A 205 20.90 8.61 12.94
N VAL A 206 19.67 9.01 12.66
CA VAL A 206 18.84 8.46 11.59
C VAL A 206 18.44 9.57 10.61
N PRO A 207 19.39 10.04 9.77
CA PRO A 207 19.07 11.05 8.76
C PRO A 207 18.09 10.45 7.74
N LEU A 208 16.98 11.14 7.53
CA LEU A 208 15.96 10.74 6.55
C LEU A 208 16.44 11.16 5.16
N CYS A 209 16.26 10.32 4.15
CA CYS A 209 16.68 10.70 2.80
C CYS A 209 15.80 11.82 2.22
N ASP A 210 16.46 12.75 1.54
CA ASP A 210 15.80 13.78 0.72
C ASP A 210 15.54 13.29 -0.71
N VAL A 211 16.35 12.34 -1.17
CA VAL A 211 16.26 11.73 -2.51
C VAL A 211 16.44 10.23 -2.38
N ALA A 212 15.58 9.47 -3.05
CA ALA A 212 15.65 8.01 -3.05
C ALA A 212 16.96 7.53 -3.71
N THR A 213 17.63 6.59 -3.04
CA THR A 213 18.77 5.85 -3.54
C THR A 213 18.28 4.83 -4.55
N VAL A 214 18.98 4.74 -5.67
CA VAL A 214 18.59 3.91 -6.81
C VAL A 214 19.62 2.80 -6.99
N ALA A 215 19.14 1.59 -7.24
CA ALA A 215 20.01 0.43 -7.44
C ALA A 215 20.76 0.49 -8.78
N ASP A 216 21.92 -0.13 -8.84
CA ASP A 216 22.69 -0.26 -10.07
C ASP A 216 21.89 -1.03 -11.14
N GLY A 217 21.85 -0.46 -12.36
CA GLY A 217 21.07 -1.01 -13.47
C GLY A 217 19.60 -0.58 -13.50
N ALA A 218 19.13 0.22 -12.54
CA ALA A 218 17.84 0.88 -12.66
C ALA A 218 17.91 2.06 -13.67
N PRO A 219 16.83 2.35 -14.42
CA PRO A 219 16.84 3.38 -15.45
C PRO A 219 17.18 4.77 -14.90
N THR A 220 18.27 5.38 -15.39
CA THR A 220 18.75 6.73 -14.98
C THR A 220 17.76 7.87 -15.28
N LYS A 221 16.70 7.62 -16.06
CA LYS A 221 15.59 8.58 -16.30
C LYS A 221 14.42 8.47 -15.30
N GLU A 222 14.41 7.48 -14.41
CA GLU A 222 13.35 7.32 -13.40
C GLU A 222 13.55 8.22 -12.17
N VAL A 223 14.73 8.85 -12.04
CA VAL A 223 15.08 9.76 -10.93
C VAL A 223 14.34 11.11 -10.99
N LYS A 224 13.58 11.39 -12.07
CA LYS A 224 12.59 12.50 -12.10
C LYS A 224 11.14 12.02 -12.21
N LYS A 225 10.89 10.71 -12.24
CA LYS A 225 9.55 10.12 -12.39
C LYS A 225 9.11 9.21 -11.25
N ALA A 226 9.92 9.02 -10.21
CA ALA A 226 9.41 8.57 -8.92
C ALA A 226 8.43 9.58 -8.28
N ALA A 227 8.40 10.83 -8.79
CA ALA A 227 7.44 11.88 -8.47
C ALA A 227 6.31 12.08 -9.53
N ALA A 228 6.15 11.20 -10.53
CA ALA A 228 5.05 11.31 -11.48
C ALA A 228 4.55 9.92 -11.92
N ALA A 229 3.24 9.71 -11.75
CA ALA A 229 2.49 8.52 -12.13
C ALA A 229 2.95 7.88 -13.47
N PRO A 230 2.93 6.53 -13.59
CA PRO A 230 3.53 5.86 -14.74
C PRO A 230 2.70 6.07 -16.01
N LYS A 231 3.31 6.76 -16.99
CA LYS A 231 2.97 6.64 -18.42
C LYS A 231 3.58 5.34 -18.96
N LYS A 232 2.71 4.45 -19.46
CA LYS A 232 3.04 3.25 -20.25
C LYS A 232 3.82 3.62 -21.52
N GLU A 233 4.93 2.93 -21.77
CA GLU A 233 5.39 2.63 -23.13
C GLU A 233 5.57 1.11 -23.29
N LYS A 234 5.23 0.66 -24.51
CA LYS A 234 5.08 -0.72 -24.97
C LYS A 234 6.42 -1.46 -25.14
N LYS A 235 6.40 -2.79 -24.98
CA LYS A 235 7.12 -3.77 -25.83
C LYS A 235 6.21 -4.99 -26.01
N GLU A 236 5.71 -5.26 -27.22
CA GLU A 236 6.31 -6.13 -28.24
C GLU A 236 6.63 -7.55 -27.74
N ALA A 237 5.89 -8.52 -28.28
CA ALA A 237 6.17 -9.97 -28.28
C ALA A 237 7.45 -10.26 -29.10
N ALA A 238 8.23 -11.33 -28.99
CA ALA A 238 8.05 -12.77 -28.67
C ALA A 238 9.47 -13.35 -28.41
N PRO A 239 9.77 -14.68 -28.41
CA PRO A 239 8.97 -15.91 -28.31
C PRO A 239 9.39 -16.82 -27.12
N LYS A 240 8.63 -17.92 -26.95
CA LYS A 240 8.86 -19.01 -26.00
C LYS A 240 10.13 -19.80 -26.31
N ASP A 241 10.78 -20.32 -25.27
CA ASP A 241 11.37 -21.66 -25.28
C ASP A 241 11.26 -22.29 -23.88
N ASP A 242 11.02 -23.59 -23.90
CA ASP A 242 10.52 -24.44 -22.82
C ASP A 242 11.61 -24.90 -21.82
N ASP A 243 11.12 -25.52 -20.74
CA ASP A 243 11.79 -26.33 -19.72
C ASP A 243 12.40 -25.60 -18.51
N GLU A 244 11.59 -25.43 -17.46
CA GLU A 244 11.96 -25.82 -16.09
C GLU A 244 10.73 -25.97 -15.16
N PHE A 245 10.80 -26.98 -14.30
CA PHE A 245 9.77 -27.60 -13.46
C PHE A 245 8.88 -26.62 -12.64
N GLU A 246 7.55 -26.58 -12.89
CA GLU A 246 6.56 -25.88 -12.06
C GLU A 246 5.93 -26.82 -11.00
N ALA A 247 5.95 -26.42 -9.74
CA ALA A 247 4.97 -26.89 -8.74
C ALA A 247 3.65 -26.10 -8.93
N PRO A 248 2.47 -26.73 -8.88
CA PRO A 248 1.24 -26.12 -9.36
C PRO A 248 0.78 -24.96 -8.46
N LYS A 249 0.81 -23.73 -8.99
CA LYS A 249 0.06 -22.59 -8.44
C LYS A 249 -1.37 -22.65 -8.94
N GLU A 250 -2.33 -22.61 -8.02
CA GLU A 250 -3.75 -22.40 -8.34
C GLU A 250 -3.90 -21.10 -9.15
N LYS A 251 -4.48 -21.20 -10.35
CA LYS A 251 -4.80 -20.05 -11.20
C LYS A 251 -5.87 -19.20 -10.50
N LYS A 252 -5.52 -17.97 -10.10
CA LYS A 252 -6.54 -16.93 -9.84
C LYS A 252 -7.39 -16.77 -11.09
N ALA A 253 -8.70 -16.93 -10.95
CA ALA A 253 -9.66 -16.75 -12.03
C ALA A 253 -9.48 -15.34 -12.65
N GLU A 254 -9.38 -15.28 -13.98
CA GLU A 254 -9.30 -14.05 -14.75
C GLU A 254 -10.63 -13.27 -14.62
N HIS A 255 -10.57 -11.94 -14.45
CA HIS A 255 -11.78 -11.12 -14.29
C HIS A 255 -12.72 -11.30 -15.50
N PRO A 256 -14.05 -11.49 -15.30
CA PRO A 256 -14.98 -11.76 -16.41
C PRO A 256 -14.93 -10.73 -17.56
N LEU A 257 -14.77 -9.45 -17.23
CA LEU A 257 -14.62 -8.39 -18.24
C LEU A 257 -13.27 -8.40 -18.99
N ALA A 258 -12.22 -9.02 -18.43
CA ALA A 258 -10.97 -9.25 -19.15
C ALA A 258 -11.17 -10.33 -20.23
N VAL A 259 -11.91 -11.39 -19.88
CA VAL A 259 -12.32 -12.43 -20.83
C VAL A 259 -13.20 -11.83 -21.93
N LEU A 260 -14.19 -11.01 -21.56
CA LEU A 260 -15.06 -10.32 -22.52
C LEU A 260 -14.25 -9.42 -23.49
N ASN A 261 -13.25 -8.69 -22.99
CA ASN A 261 -12.40 -7.85 -23.85
C ASN A 261 -11.51 -8.66 -24.81
N ARG A 262 -11.18 -9.91 -24.46
CA ARG A 262 -10.43 -10.83 -25.32
C ARG A 262 -11.31 -11.47 -26.38
N GLU A 263 -12.50 -11.92 -26.00
CA GLU A 263 -13.43 -12.65 -26.87
C GLU A 263 -14.25 -11.73 -27.77
N SER A 264 -14.61 -10.55 -27.26
CA SER A 264 -15.36 -9.52 -27.97
C SER A 264 -14.73 -8.15 -27.68
N PRO A 265 -13.65 -7.78 -28.40
CA PRO A 265 -13.02 -6.48 -28.24
C PRO A 265 -14.00 -5.34 -28.51
N ALA A 266 -14.04 -4.37 -27.61
CA ALA A 266 -14.88 -3.19 -27.80
C ALA A 266 -14.38 -2.32 -28.96
N SER A 267 -15.31 -1.69 -29.66
CA SER A 267 -15.08 -0.68 -30.70
C SER A 267 -14.20 0.48 -30.21
N MET A 268 -14.50 1.01 -29.03
CA MET A 268 -13.71 2.04 -28.36
C MET A 268 -12.86 1.43 -27.24
N LYS A 269 -11.59 1.82 -27.17
CA LYS A 269 -10.75 1.54 -26.00
C LYS A 269 -11.04 2.57 -24.92
N ILE A 270 -11.46 2.10 -23.74
CA ILE A 270 -11.77 3.00 -22.63
C ILE A 270 -10.56 3.83 -22.17
N ASP A 271 -9.33 3.34 -22.35
CA ASP A 271 -8.10 4.09 -22.07
C ASP A 271 -8.00 5.35 -22.96
N ASP A 272 -8.41 5.27 -24.23
CA ASP A 272 -8.39 6.41 -25.15
C ASP A 272 -9.42 7.47 -24.72
N TRP A 273 -10.60 7.04 -24.24
CA TRP A 273 -11.58 7.93 -23.62
C TRP A 273 -11.00 8.68 -22.42
N LYS A 274 -10.35 7.96 -21.49
CA LYS A 274 -9.79 8.53 -20.27
C LYS A 274 -8.69 9.54 -20.55
N VAL A 275 -7.87 9.27 -21.57
CA VAL A 275 -6.85 10.20 -22.08
C VAL A 275 -7.52 11.43 -22.69
N CYS A 276 -8.56 11.25 -23.52
CA CYS A 276 -9.31 12.35 -24.13
C CYS A 276 -9.96 13.26 -23.08
N TYR A 277 -10.69 12.68 -22.12
CA TYR A 277 -11.36 13.40 -21.02
C TYR A 277 -10.36 14.19 -20.16
N SER A 278 -9.18 13.65 -19.91
CA SER A 278 -8.17 14.31 -19.05
C SER A 278 -7.43 15.46 -19.73
N ASN A 279 -7.22 15.38 -21.04
CA ASN A 279 -6.35 16.31 -21.78
C ASN A 279 -7.12 17.34 -22.61
N THR A 280 -8.43 17.17 -22.76
CA THR A 280 -9.26 18.05 -23.59
C THR A 280 -10.00 19.04 -22.72
N LYS A 281 -9.79 20.33 -22.96
CA LYS A 281 -10.57 21.43 -22.37
C LYS A 281 -11.08 22.35 -23.50
N PRO A 282 -12.34 22.83 -23.44
CA PRO A 282 -13.37 22.50 -22.46
C PRO A 282 -13.83 21.03 -22.56
N LEU A 283 -14.39 20.49 -21.47
CA LEU A 283 -14.82 19.08 -21.41
C LEU A 283 -15.93 18.74 -22.43
N SER A 284 -16.69 19.74 -22.88
CA SER A 284 -17.65 19.58 -23.98
C SER A 284 -17.02 18.99 -25.25
N LYS A 285 -15.77 19.39 -25.58
CA LYS A 285 -15.02 18.81 -26.71
C LYS A 285 -14.59 17.36 -26.47
N ALA A 286 -14.35 16.98 -25.22
CA ALA A 286 -14.10 15.58 -24.90
C ALA A 286 -15.36 14.75 -25.14
N MET A 287 -16.53 15.26 -24.71
CA MET A 287 -17.81 14.57 -24.91
C MET A 287 -18.12 14.36 -26.41
N GLU A 288 -17.81 15.31 -27.29
CA GLU A 288 -17.92 15.12 -28.74
C GLU A 288 -17.13 13.91 -29.23
N TRP A 289 -15.90 13.73 -28.74
CA TRP A 289 -15.08 12.54 -29.05
C TRP A 289 -15.73 11.27 -28.52
N LEU A 290 -16.26 11.27 -27.29
CA LEU A 290 -16.94 10.10 -26.73
C LEU A 290 -18.10 9.68 -27.62
N TRP A 291 -18.96 10.62 -28.00
CA TRP A 291 -20.14 10.33 -28.82
C TRP A 291 -19.82 9.84 -30.23
N ALA A 292 -18.65 10.20 -30.75
CA ALA A 292 -18.17 9.70 -32.04
C ALA A 292 -17.59 8.28 -31.96
N ASN A 293 -17.20 7.81 -30.77
CA ASN A 293 -16.46 6.55 -30.60
C ASN A 293 -17.23 5.48 -29.80
N VAL A 294 -18.13 5.86 -28.89
CA VAL A 294 -18.82 4.90 -28.01
C VAL A 294 -19.94 4.16 -28.74
N ASP A 295 -19.97 2.84 -28.56
CA ASP A 295 -21.07 1.96 -28.99
C ASP A 295 -21.79 1.40 -27.75
N LEU A 296 -23.12 1.59 -27.69
CA LEU A 296 -23.97 1.07 -26.62
C LEU A 296 -24.04 -0.46 -26.59
N LYS A 297 -23.62 -1.14 -27.65
CA LYS A 297 -23.43 -2.60 -27.64
C LYS A 297 -22.27 -3.00 -26.72
N ASP A 298 -21.20 -2.20 -26.71
CA ASP A 298 -19.98 -2.49 -25.98
C ASP A 298 -19.97 -1.88 -24.58
N TYR A 299 -20.59 -0.71 -24.42
CA TYR A 299 -20.63 0.01 -23.16
C TYR A 299 -22.06 0.31 -22.73
N SER A 300 -22.30 0.33 -21.43
CA SER A 300 -23.56 0.80 -20.86
C SER A 300 -23.32 1.97 -19.94
N PHE A 301 -24.26 2.91 -19.92
CA PHE A 301 -24.24 4.06 -19.02
C PHE A 301 -25.27 3.85 -17.90
N TRP A 302 -24.92 4.30 -16.70
CA TRP A 302 -25.74 4.12 -15.51
C TRP A 302 -25.70 5.38 -14.67
N PHE A 303 -26.87 5.87 -14.29
CA PHE A 303 -26.99 6.87 -13.23
C PHE A 303 -27.03 6.16 -11.88
N MET A 304 -26.32 6.69 -10.90
CA MET A 304 -26.34 6.18 -9.54
C MET A 304 -26.85 7.23 -8.57
N LYS A 305 -27.63 6.80 -7.59
CA LYS A 305 -28.10 7.64 -6.47
C LYS A 305 -27.99 6.84 -5.17
N TYR A 306 -27.37 7.44 -4.15
CA TYR A 306 -27.26 6.80 -2.85
C TYR A 306 -28.62 6.67 -2.16
N ASN A 307 -28.90 5.50 -1.59
CA ASN A 307 -30.22 5.17 -1.06
C ASN A 307 -30.53 5.90 0.27
N TYR A 308 -29.51 6.30 1.02
CA TYR A 308 -29.65 6.86 2.38
C TYR A 308 -29.21 8.33 2.46
N ASN A 309 -29.52 9.14 1.44
CA ASN A 309 -29.11 10.54 1.40
C ASN A 309 -29.63 11.38 2.58
N GLU A 310 -30.78 11.01 3.15
CA GLU A 310 -31.34 11.69 4.34
C GLU A 310 -30.47 11.52 5.60
N GLU A 311 -29.59 10.52 5.63
CA GLU A 311 -28.67 10.26 6.73
C GLU A 311 -27.38 11.08 6.65
N ASN A 312 -27.10 11.72 5.52
CA ASN A 312 -25.92 12.54 5.33
C ASN A 312 -26.03 13.87 6.10
N LYS A 313 -25.39 13.94 7.28
CA LYS A 313 -25.43 15.12 8.16
C LYS A 313 -24.23 16.06 8.05
N LYS A 314 -23.10 15.58 7.51
CA LYS A 314 -21.81 16.29 7.51
C LYS A 314 -21.14 16.19 6.15
N MET A 315 -20.99 17.34 5.49
CA MET A 315 -20.46 17.45 4.12
C MET A 315 -19.12 16.72 3.98
N PHE A 316 -18.14 17.03 4.84
CA PHE A 316 -16.82 16.41 4.76
C PHE A 316 -16.86 14.87 4.90
N MET A 317 -17.76 14.32 5.71
CA MET A 317 -17.89 12.87 5.88
C MET A 317 -18.48 12.23 4.62
N THR A 318 -19.48 12.88 4.02
CA THR A 318 -20.09 12.43 2.76
C THR A 318 -19.08 12.48 1.62
N CYS A 319 -18.27 13.54 1.49
CA CYS A 319 -17.17 13.62 0.54
C CYS A 319 -16.13 12.49 0.73
N ASN A 320 -15.80 12.18 1.99
CA ASN A 320 -14.89 11.07 2.32
C ASN A 320 -15.48 9.70 1.95
N ALA A 321 -16.79 9.50 2.16
CA ALA A 321 -17.49 8.27 1.78
C ALA A 321 -17.40 8.01 0.25
N VAL A 322 -17.64 9.05 -0.57
CA VAL A 322 -17.46 8.96 -2.03
C VAL A 322 -16.00 8.64 -2.40
N GLY A 323 -15.03 9.23 -1.68
CA GLY A 323 -13.61 8.91 -1.86
C GLY A 323 -13.29 7.43 -1.58
N GLY A 324 -13.83 6.90 -0.48
CA GLY A 324 -13.67 5.49 -0.12
C GLY A 324 -14.32 4.55 -1.15
N PHE A 325 -15.50 4.90 -1.67
CA PHE A 325 -16.18 4.15 -2.71
C PHE A 325 -15.30 4.01 -3.97
N ILE A 326 -14.76 5.12 -4.48
CA ILE A 326 -13.88 5.15 -5.65
C ILE A 326 -12.62 4.29 -5.43
N GLN A 327 -12.05 4.31 -4.23
CA GLN A 327 -10.86 3.50 -3.91
C GLN A 327 -11.16 2.00 -3.90
N ARG A 328 -12.33 1.59 -3.40
CA ARG A 328 -12.73 0.18 -3.36
C ARG A 328 -13.12 -0.37 -4.74
N SER A 329 -13.49 0.48 -5.69
CA SER A 329 -13.85 0.07 -7.06
C SER A 329 -12.65 -0.17 -8.00
N ASP A 330 -11.41 -0.29 -7.51
CA ASP A 330 -10.19 -0.35 -8.34
C ASP A 330 -10.16 -1.53 -9.33
N ALA A 331 -10.77 -2.67 -8.98
CA ALA A 331 -10.93 -3.81 -9.89
C ALA A 331 -11.66 -3.44 -11.20
N MET A 332 -12.53 -2.44 -11.16
CA MET A 332 -13.26 -1.94 -12.33
C MET A 332 -12.50 -0.88 -13.13
N ARG A 333 -11.28 -0.50 -12.73
CA ARG A 333 -10.52 0.58 -13.38
C ARG A 333 -10.25 0.32 -14.85
N LYS A 334 -9.98 -0.92 -15.25
CA LYS A 334 -9.74 -1.23 -16.67
C LYS A 334 -11.01 -1.30 -17.52
N PHE A 335 -12.17 -1.28 -16.89
CA PHE A 335 -13.45 -1.61 -17.53
C PHE A 335 -14.52 -0.53 -17.36
N SER A 336 -14.22 0.54 -16.63
CA SER A 336 -15.21 1.57 -16.32
C SER A 336 -14.63 2.98 -16.23
N PHE A 337 -15.52 3.95 -16.35
CA PHE A 337 -15.27 5.36 -16.11
C PHE A 337 -16.49 5.92 -15.39
N GLY A 338 -16.33 6.83 -14.44
CA GLY A 338 -17.47 7.46 -13.81
C GLY A 338 -17.14 8.77 -13.12
N VAL A 339 -18.17 9.54 -12.82
CA VAL A 339 -18.08 10.74 -11.98
C VAL A 339 -19.14 10.61 -10.89
N MET A 340 -18.74 10.88 -9.65
CA MET A 340 -19.62 10.94 -8.50
C MET A 340 -19.56 12.32 -7.88
N ASP A 341 -20.72 12.89 -7.61
CA ASP A 341 -20.88 14.25 -7.09
C ASP A 341 -21.62 14.22 -5.76
N VAL A 342 -21.16 15.07 -4.84
CA VAL A 342 -21.85 15.39 -3.60
C VAL A 342 -22.57 16.72 -3.81
N LEU A 343 -23.90 16.68 -3.79
CA LEU A 343 -24.75 17.83 -4.02
C LEU A 343 -25.29 18.39 -2.71
N GLY A 344 -25.53 19.70 -2.69
CA GLY A 344 -26.17 20.40 -1.58
C GLY A 344 -25.21 21.28 -0.79
N ALA A 345 -25.72 21.84 0.31
CA ALA A 345 -24.97 22.76 1.17
C ALA A 345 -25.06 22.31 2.64
N GLU A 346 -24.08 22.71 3.44
CA GLU A 346 -24.06 22.36 4.86
C GLU A 346 -25.28 22.93 5.59
N GLY A 347 -25.95 22.07 6.38
CA GLY A 347 -27.22 22.39 7.04
C GLY A 347 -28.47 22.08 6.21
N GLY A 348 -28.32 21.66 4.95
CA GLY A 348 -29.40 21.14 4.10
C GLY A 348 -29.29 19.64 3.81
N LEU A 349 -30.09 19.15 2.87
CA LEU A 349 -29.98 17.78 2.35
C LEU A 349 -28.69 17.64 1.53
N ILE A 350 -27.88 16.62 1.84
CA ILE A 350 -26.64 16.31 1.14
C ILE A 350 -26.83 15.01 0.37
N GLU A 351 -26.73 15.07 -0.96
CA GLU A 351 -26.99 13.92 -1.83
C GLU A 351 -25.72 13.44 -2.50
N ILE A 352 -25.54 12.11 -2.58
CA ILE A 352 -24.54 11.49 -3.44
C ILE A 352 -25.25 11.00 -4.71
N VAL A 353 -24.77 11.48 -5.85
CA VAL A 353 -25.20 11.04 -7.17
C VAL A 353 -23.98 10.73 -8.04
N GLY A 354 -24.18 10.10 -9.19
CA GLY A 354 -23.12 9.93 -10.16
C GLY A 354 -23.59 9.37 -11.48
N CYS A 355 -22.68 9.36 -12.46
CA CYS A 355 -22.90 8.74 -13.76
C CYS A 355 -21.67 7.90 -14.13
N TRP A 356 -21.90 6.64 -14.45
CA TRP A 356 -20.88 5.64 -14.77
C TRP A 356 -21.09 5.06 -16.15
N MET A 357 -19.98 4.72 -16.80
CA MET A 357 -19.91 3.94 -18.03
C MET A 357 -19.14 2.65 -17.72
N PHE A 358 -19.77 1.50 -18.00
CA PHE A 358 -19.19 0.18 -17.80
C PHE A 358 -19.01 -0.52 -19.14
N ARG A 359 -17.93 -1.30 -19.27
CA ARG A 359 -17.79 -2.31 -20.31
C ARG A 359 -18.83 -3.40 -20.07
N GLY A 360 -19.59 -3.72 -21.11
CA GLY A 360 -20.69 -4.69 -21.04
C GLY A 360 -22.00 -4.04 -20.62
N GLN A 361 -22.98 -4.87 -20.27
CA GLN A 361 -24.38 -4.47 -20.12
C GLN A 361 -24.92 -4.60 -18.70
N SER A 362 -24.09 -5.04 -17.75
CA SER A 362 -24.45 -5.34 -16.36
C SER A 362 -23.66 -4.46 -15.40
N VAL A 363 -24.31 -4.08 -14.29
CA VAL A 363 -23.68 -3.41 -13.14
C VAL A 363 -23.14 -4.42 -12.12
N GLU A 364 -23.44 -5.72 -12.26
CA GLU A 364 -23.07 -6.76 -11.28
C GLU A 364 -21.57 -6.80 -11.01
N HIS A 365 -20.72 -6.62 -12.03
CA HIS A 365 -19.27 -6.57 -11.83
C HIS A 365 -18.82 -5.41 -10.94
N MET A 366 -19.59 -4.31 -10.89
CA MET A 366 -19.36 -3.22 -9.96
C MET A 366 -19.74 -3.62 -8.53
N LEU A 367 -20.86 -4.34 -8.35
CA LEU A 367 -21.30 -4.86 -7.05
C LEU A 367 -20.32 -5.90 -6.51
N GLU A 368 -19.84 -6.81 -7.37
CA GLU A 368 -18.82 -7.81 -7.04
C GLU A 368 -17.48 -7.16 -6.66
N ALA A 369 -17.07 -6.12 -7.40
CA ALA A 369 -15.82 -5.41 -7.15
C ALA A 369 -15.89 -4.52 -5.90
N ASN A 370 -17.05 -3.94 -5.61
CA ASN A 370 -17.26 -3.06 -4.48
C ASN A 370 -18.67 -3.30 -3.87
N PRO A 371 -18.75 -4.05 -2.76
CA PRO A 371 -20.02 -4.35 -2.09
C PRO A 371 -20.82 -3.11 -1.69
N ASP A 372 -20.17 -1.96 -1.47
CA ASP A 372 -20.89 -0.73 -1.14
C ASP A 372 -21.78 -0.23 -2.29
N ALA A 373 -21.55 -0.70 -3.53
CA ALA A 373 -22.39 -0.36 -4.67
C ALA A 373 -23.83 -0.85 -4.51
N GLU A 374 -24.11 -1.80 -3.60
CA GLU A 374 -25.46 -2.25 -3.25
C GLU A 374 -26.28 -1.16 -2.53
N TYR A 375 -25.63 -0.20 -1.88
CA TYR A 375 -26.31 0.93 -1.21
C TYR A 375 -26.69 2.06 -2.16
N TYR A 376 -26.54 1.85 -3.47
CA TYR A 376 -26.90 2.81 -4.51
C TYR A 376 -27.95 2.19 -5.43
N THR A 377 -28.92 3.01 -5.82
CA THR A 377 -29.82 2.68 -6.91
C THR A 377 -29.11 2.98 -8.22
N TRP A 378 -29.00 1.97 -9.09
CA TRP A 378 -28.39 2.07 -10.41
C TRP A 378 -29.48 2.03 -11.49
N THR A 379 -29.58 3.10 -12.27
CA THR A 379 -30.54 3.21 -13.38
C THR A 379 -29.80 3.16 -14.70
N LYS A 380 -30.05 2.11 -15.48
CA LYS A 380 -29.44 1.94 -16.81
C LYS A 380 -29.98 2.99 -17.78
N VAL A 381 -29.10 3.49 -18.63
CA VAL A 381 -29.44 4.32 -19.78
C VAL A 381 -29.81 3.40 -20.96
N GLU A 382 -31.05 3.54 -21.44
CA GLU A 382 -31.57 2.73 -22.55
C GLU A 382 -31.12 3.23 -23.92
N ASN A 383 -30.97 4.54 -24.11
CA ASN A 383 -30.57 5.16 -25.36
C ASN A 383 -29.70 6.41 -25.13
N LEU A 384 -28.95 6.82 -26.15
CA LEU A 384 -28.16 8.06 -26.15
C LEU A 384 -28.81 9.11 -27.06
N ASP A 385 -30.05 9.50 -26.74
CA ASP A 385 -30.67 10.68 -27.35
C ASP A 385 -30.02 11.98 -26.85
N ASP A 386 -30.35 13.10 -27.48
CA ASP A 386 -29.70 14.38 -27.18
C ASP A 386 -29.92 14.84 -25.73
N ALA A 387 -31.11 14.54 -25.16
CA ALA A 387 -31.42 14.86 -23.77
C ALA A 387 -30.57 14.03 -22.80
N THR A 388 -30.41 12.74 -23.06
CA THR A 388 -29.61 11.84 -22.22
C THR A 388 -28.12 12.15 -22.33
N LYS A 389 -27.62 12.43 -23.54
CA LYS A 389 -26.24 12.90 -23.75
C LYS A 389 -25.97 14.20 -23.01
N ALA A 390 -26.90 15.15 -23.07
CA ALA A 390 -26.79 16.41 -22.32
C ALA A 390 -26.77 16.17 -20.81
N ARG A 391 -27.59 15.24 -20.30
CA ARG A 391 -27.59 14.86 -18.89
C ARG A 391 -26.28 14.20 -18.46
N ILE A 392 -25.75 13.25 -19.22
CA ILE A 392 -24.44 12.64 -18.93
C ILE A 392 -23.34 13.70 -18.97
N ALA A 393 -23.38 14.60 -19.95
CA ALA A 393 -22.43 15.70 -20.04
C ALA A 393 -22.53 16.63 -18.81
N ALA A 394 -23.72 16.90 -18.27
CA ALA A 394 -23.86 17.68 -17.04
C ALA A 394 -23.16 16.99 -15.84
N TYR A 395 -23.38 15.69 -15.65
CA TYR A 395 -22.71 14.90 -14.60
C TYR A 395 -21.19 14.85 -14.75
N TRP A 396 -20.69 14.89 -15.99
CA TRP A 396 -19.25 14.72 -16.25
C TRP A 396 -18.51 16.05 -16.48
N CYS A 397 -19.20 17.15 -16.75
CA CYS A 397 -18.54 18.40 -17.16
C CYS A 397 -18.78 19.56 -16.21
N ASN A 398 -19.85 19.54 -15.42
CA ASN A 398 -20.16 20.65 -14.52
C ASN A 398 -19.31 20.55 -13.25
N GLU A 399 -18.82 21.70 -12.78
CA GLU A 399 -18.05 21.81 -11.54
C GLU A 399 -18.81 22.60 -10.45
N ASP A 400 -19.82 23.40 -10.83
CA ASP A 400 -20.53 24.31 -9.90
C ASP A 400 -21.92 23.82 -9.49
N ASP A 401 -22.72 23.31 -10.44
CA ASP A 401 -24.12 22.93 -10.25
C ASP A 401 -24.50 21.68 -11.05
N LEU A 402 -25.31 20.82 -10.44
CA LEU A 402 -25.93 19.68 -11.09
C LEU A 402 -27.41 19.60 -10.73
N GLU A 403 -28.26 19.59 -11.75
CA GLU A 403 -29.73 19.52 -11.61
C GLU A 403 -30.30 20.61 -10.66
N GLY A 404 -29.70 21.81 -10.65
CA GLY A 404 -30.14 22.95 -9.84
C GLY A 404 -29.70 22.88 -8.36
N LYS A 405 -28.74 22.01 -8.04
CA LYS A 405 -28.11 21.92 -6.72
C LYS A 405 -26.61 22.17 -6.85
N PRO A 406 -26.02 22.94 -5.91
CA PRO A 406 -24.58 23.18 -5.92
C PRO A 406 -23.81 21.88 -5.72
N ILE A 407 -22.73 21.71 -6.48
CA ILE A 407 -21.78 20.62 -6.31
C ILE A 407 -20.79 21.02 -5.22
N ALA A 408 -20.75 20.28 -4.12
CA ALA A 408 -19.83 20.50 -3.02
C ALA A 408 -18.48 19.79 -3.23
N ASP A 409 -18.50 18.62 -3.87
CA ASP A 409 -17.31 17.85 -4.24
C ASP A 409 -17.64 16.93 -5.42
N GLY A 410 -16.73 16.81 -6.37
CA GLY A 410 -16.87 15.98 -7.56
C GLY A 410 -15.65 15.08 -7.75
N LYS A 411 -15.86 13.78 -7.89
CA LYS A 411 -14.79 12.78 -7.98
C LYS A 411 -14.90 11.94 -9.24
N VAL A 412 -13.83 11.97 -10.02
CA VAL A 412 -13.72 11.21 -11.27
C VAL A 412 -13.02 9.87 -11.03
N PHE A 413 -13.68 8.77 -11.39
CA PHE A 413 -13.10 7.44 -11.51
C PHE A 413 -12.66 7.18 -12.95
N LYS A 414 -11.35 6.98 -13.14
CA LYS A 414 -10.73 6.68 -14.44
C LYS A 414 -9.48 5.85 -14.28
#